data_AF-A0A2M4AXW8-F1
#
_entry.id   AF-A0A2M4AXW8-F1
#
_cell.length_a   1.000
_cell.length_b   1.000
_cell.length_c   1.000
_cell.angle_alpha   90.00
_cell.angle_beta   90.00
_cell.angle_gamma   90.00
#
_symmetry.space_group_name_H-M   'P 1'
#
loop_
_entity.id
_entity.type
_entity.pdbx_description
1 polymer ?
#
loop_
_entity_poly.entity_id
_entity_poly.type
_entity_poly.pdbx_seq_one_letter_code
_entity_poly.pdbx_strand_id
1 'polypeptide(L)'
;MRSLLCRPLEGLTLATTLIVLAGILTTSSLTAAKDVDKVPELDLTKIMNDKVYSKVFVRRREEHKLLVNHLRSIEDYAKRYKLMKLGLDEIVRVIREEGAKLRGNQITAESEFPKVQELITALAQFLENTCLFGEIVLHFPDMSYRILKNVTDWRELMTQALNYTKGFAHILDDKSIELLGLLNQEINEDQRTDEYVNPYREVEATTTAPPKKKKDKAKPKKGPSLTPSRNEL
;
A
#
# COMPACT_ATOMS: atom_id res chain seq x y z
N MET A 1 -29.03 -44.02 20.36
CA MET A 1 -29.84 -42.79 20.25
C MET A 1 -29.07 -41.66 20.92
N ARG A 2 -28.81 -40.57 20.16
CA ARG A 2 -28.62 -39.14 20.51
C ARG A 2 -28.25 -38.83 21.99
N SER A 3 -27.24 -38.05 22.36
CA SER A 3 -26.76 -36.78 21.80
C SER A 3 -25.47 -36.35 22.51
N LEU A 4 -24.42 -35.99 21.77
CA LEU A 4 -23.25 -35.27 22.28
C LEU A 4 -23.54 -33.77 22.22
N LEU A 5 -23.60 -33.14 23.38
CA LEU A 5 -23.73 -31.70 23.58
C LEU A 5 -22.36 -31.12 23.98
N CYS A 6 -21.88 -30.19 23.16
CA CYS A 6 -21.20 -28.94 23.52
C CYS A 6 -20.14 -28.93 24.63
N ARG A 7 -18.87 -28.72 24.23
CA ARG A 7 -18.00 -27.67 24.81
C ARG A 7 -17.06 -27.10 23.72
N PRO A 8 -17.02 -25.78 23.49
CA PRO A 8 -15.99 -25.15 22.67
C PRO A 8 -14.73 -24.93 23.51
N LEU A 9 -13.57 -25.26 22.93
CA LEU A 9 -12.26 -24.96 23.49
C LEU A 9 -11.96 -23.47 23.23
N GLU A 10 -12.18 -22.62 24.22
CA GLU A 10 -11.55 -21.30 24.27
C GLU A 10 -10.08 -21.46 24.64
N GLY A 11 -9.18 -20.87 23.85
CA GLY A 11 -7.76 -20.83 24.17
C GLY A 11 -6.82 -21.05 22.99
N LEU A 12 -6.91 -20.23 21.95
CA LEU A 12 -5.78 -20.01 21.04
C LEU A 12 -5.82 -18.57 20.50
N THR A 13 -5.71 -17.64 21.44
CA THR A 13 -5.65 -16.21 21.17
C THR A 13 -4.28 -15.80 20.64
N LEU A 14 -4.29 -15.12 19.48
CA LEU A 14 -3.46 -13.94 19.16
C LEU A 14 -1.98 -14.08 18.74
N ALA A 15 -1.43 -15.28 18.53
CA ALA A 15 -0.02 -15.42 18.13
C ALA A 15 0.26 -15.70 16.64
N THR A 16 -0.75 -15.97 15.81
CA THR A 16 -0.51 -16.46 14.42
C THR A 16 -0.70 -15.42 13.31
N THR A 17 -1.25 -14.24 13.58
CA THR A 17 -1.49 -13.22 12.54
C THR A 17 -0.34 -12.23 12.32
N LEU A 18 0.74 -12.29 13.12
CA LEU A 18 1.90 -11.41 12.94
C LEU A 18 3.00 -11.97 12.02
N ILE A 19 2.89 -13.24 11.58
CA ILE A 19 3.95 -13.91 10.80
C ILE A 19 3.88 -13.56 9.31
N VAL A 20 2.78 -13.01 8.80
CA VAL A 20 2.64 -12.76 7.36
C VAL A 20 3.48 -11.56 6.88
N LEU A 21 3.84 -10.59 7.74
CA LEU A 21 4.72 -9.48 7.34
C LEU A 21 6.23 -9.76 7.49
N ALA A 22 6.61 -10.78 8.29
CA ALA A 22 8.02 -11.15 8.50
C ALA A 22 8.42 -12.44 7.75
N GLY A 23 7.45 -13.26 7.33
CA GLY A 23 7.68 -14.59 6.74
C GLY A 23 7.99 -14.62 5.24
N ILE A 24 7.98 -13.49 4.53
CA ILE A 24 8.28 -13.46 3.09
C ILE A 24 9.78 -13.22 2.82
N LEU A 25 10.58 -12.91 3.84
CA LEU A 25 12.02 -12.58 3.68
C LEU A 25 13.03 -13.66 4.11
N THR A 26 12.63 -14.86 4.56
CA THR A 26 13.59 -15.94 4.88
C THR A 26 13.03 -17.33 4.60
N THR A 27 12.93 -17.74 3.33
CA THR A 27 12.86 -19.18 3.01
C THR A 27 14.25 -19.80 3.07
N SER A 28 14.78 -19.96 4.28
CA SER A 28 15.89 -20.89 4.54
C SER A 28 15.62 -21.59 5.87
N SER A 29 14.86 -22.68 5.81
CA SER A 29 15.04 -23.89 6.64
C SER A 29 13.90 -24.87 6.39
N LEU A 30 14.04 -25.72 5.36
CA LEU A 30 13.41 -27.04 5.37
C LEU A 30 14.48 -28.08 5.69
N THR A 31 14.33 -28.66 6.89
CA THR A 31 14.61 -30.05 7.27
C THR A 31 15.86 -30.75 6.71
N ALA A 32 16.78 -31.06 7.61
CA ALA A 32 17.78 -32.10 7.44
C ALA A 32 17.09 -33.48 7.30
N ALA A 33 17.01 -33.99 6.08
CA ALA A 33 16.89 -35.42 5.80
C ALA A 33 18.18 -35.85 5.09
N LYS A 34 18.89 -36.78 5.71
CA LYS A 34 20.10 -37.42 5.16
C LYS A 34 19.70 -38.30 3.96
N ASP A 35 20.60 -38.35 2.98
CA ASP A 35 20.59 -39.16 1.75
C ASP A 35 19.62 -38.72 0.64
N VAL A 36 20.09 -37.81 -0.25
CA VAL A 36 19.81 -37.86 -1.69
C VAL A 36 21.05 -37.33 -2.43
N ASP A 37 21.40 -38.05 -3.49
CA ASP A 37 22.45 -37.83 -4.46
C ASP A 37 22.69 -36.37 -4.91
N LYS A 38 23.92 -36.16 -5.37
CA LYS A 38 24.50 -34.95 -5.96
C LYS A 38 23.67 -34.41 -7.14
N VAL A 39 22.55 -33.76 -6.86
CA VAL A 39 21.85 -32.89 -7.80
C VAL A 39 22.80 -31.72 -8.12
N PRO A 40 23.04 -31.37 -9.39
CA PRO A 40 23.78 -30.16 -9.71
C PRO A 40 23.05 -29.00 -9.04
N GLU A 41 23.73 -28.32 -8.12
CA GLU A 41 23.21 -27.11 -7.51
C GLU A 41 22.88 -26.15 -8.65
N LEU A 42 21.57 -25.95 -8.89
CA LEU A 42 21.09 -25.16 -9.99
C LEU A 42 21.46 -23.72 -9.66
N ASP A 43 22.51 -23.22 -10.28
CA ASP A 43 22.98 -21.84 -10.07
C ASP A 43 21.92 -20.88 -10.62
N LEU A 44 21.02 -20.46 -9.74
CA LEU A 44 19.91 -19.55 -10.07
C LEU A 44 20.43 -18.23 -10.66
N THR A 45 21.68 -17.84 -10.36
CA THR A 45 22.31 -16.63 -10.92
C THR A 45 22.59 -16.76 -12.42
N LYS A 46 22.83 -17.99 -12.92
CA LYS A 46 23.01 -18.26 -14.36
C LYS A 46 21.69 -18.31 -15.14
N ILE A 47 20.58 -18.53 -14.46
CA ILE A 47 19.25 -18.67 -15.07
C ILE A 47 18.48 -17.35 -15.00
N MET A 48 18.76 -16.53 -13.98
CA MET A 48 18.07 -15.26 -13.78
C MET A 48 18.46 -14.24 -14.85
N ASN A 49 17.49 -13.90 -15.68
CA ASN A 49 17.54 -12.79 -16.63
C ASN A 49 16.25 -11.98 -16.51
N ASP A 50 16.19 -10.87 -17.23
CA ASP A 50 15.04 -9.97 -17.33
C ASP A 50 13.71 -10.72 -17.59
N LYS A 51 13.67 -11.66 -18.54
CA LYS A 51 12.46 -12.40 -18.91
C LYS A 51 12.02 -13.38 -17.83
N VAL A 52 12.97 -14.04 -17.16
CA VAL A 52 12.67 -14.94 -16.04
C VAL A 52 12.18 -14.12 -14.85
N TYR A 53 12.86 -13.02 -14.53
CA TYR A 53 12.48 -12.16 -13.43
C TYR A 53 11.12 -11.50 -13.67
N SER A 54 10.80 -11.07 -14.89
CA SER A 54 9.46 -10.54 -15.24
C SER A 54 8.32 -11.49 -14.83
N LYS A 55 8.49 -12.81 -15.02
CA LYS A 55 7.49 -13.81 -14.57
C LYS A 55 7.38 -13.90 -13.05
N VAL A 56 8.52 -13.82 -12.35
CA VAL A 56 8.56 -13.80 -10.87
C VAL A 56 7.89 -12.53 -10.35
N PHE A 57 8.16 -11.40 -10.99
CA PHE A 57 7.58 -10.11 -10.65
C PHE A 57 6.05 -10.15 -10.71
N VAL A 58 5.46 -10.69 -11.79
CA VAL A 58 3.98 -10.84 -11.88
C VAL A 58 3.41 -11.62 -10.70
N ARG A 59 4.05 -12.71 -10.28
CA ARG A 59 3.62 -13.48 -9.10
C ARG A 59 3.72 -12.67 -7.82
N ARG A 60 4.80 -11.88 -7.64
CA ARG A 60 4.93 -10.95 -6.51
C ARG A 60 3.82 -9.91 -6.48
N ARG A 61 3.37 -9.44 -7.64
CA ARG A 61 2.25 -8.49 -7.74
C ARG A 61 0.92 -9.07 -7.25
N GLU A 62 0.71 -10.38 -7.41
CA GLU A 62 -0.47 -11.05 -6.85
C GLU A 62 -0.42 -11.08 -5.31
N GLU A 63 0.76 -11.34 -4.73
CA GLU A 63 0.95 -11.30 -3.28
C GLU A 63 0.71 -9.90 -2.70
N HIS A 64 1.12 -8.84 -3.39
CA HIS A 64 0.84 -7.46 -2.97
C HIS A 64 -0.66 -7.18 -2.90
N LYS A 65 -1.44 -7.68 -3.88
CA LYS A 65 -2.90 -7.54 -3.88
C LYS A 65 -3.55 -8.30 -2.72
N LEU A 66 -3.04 -9.49 -2.41
CA LEU A 66 -3.48 -10.25 -1.23
C LEU A 66 -3.20 -9.48 0.07
N LEU A 67 -2.04 -8.83 0.17
CA LEU A 67 -1.72 -7.99 1.33
C LEU A 67 -2.70 -6.82 1.46
N VAL A 68 -2.97 -6.10 0.38
CA VAL A 68 -3.93 -4.98 0.40
C VAL A 68 -5.34 -5.45 0.75
N ASN A 69 -5.79 -6.58 0.21
CA ASN A 69 -7.07 -7.18 0.57
C ASN A 69 -7.11 -7.56 2.05
N HIS A 70 -6.01 -8.09 2.59
CA HIS A 70 -5.91 -8.35 4.02
C HIS A 70 -6.01 -7.05 4.83
N LEU A 71 -5.28 -6.00 4.46
CA LEU A 71 -5.37 -4.69 5.11
C LEU A 71 -6.80 -4.13 5.08
N ARG A 72 -7.52 -4.29 3.97
CA ARG A 72 -8.93 -3.88 3.83
C ARG A 72 -9.84 -4.63 4.79
N SER A 73 -9.59 -5.94 4.98
CA SER A 73 -10.38 -6.79 5.88
C SER A 73 -10.23 -6.44 7.37
N ILE A 74 -9.23 -5.64 7.75
CA ILE A 74 -9.03 -5.20 9.14
C ILE A 74 -9.98 -4.04 9.45
N GLU A 75 -11.05 -4.33 10.20
CA GLU A 75 -12.03 -3.33 10.64
C GLU A 75 -11.47 -2.36 11.69
N ASP A 76 -10.55 -2.84 12.54
CA ASP A 76 -9.92 -2.04 13.57
C ASP A 76 -8.92 -1.05 12.96
N TYR A 77 -9.33 0.22 12.92
CA TYR A 77 -8.53 1.31 12.36
C TYR A 77 -7.13 1.38 13.00
N ALA A 78 -7.01 1.23 14.31
CA ALA A 78 -5.73 1.37 15.02
C ALA A 78 -4.78 0.23 14.65
N LYS A 79 -5.28 -1.00 14.54
CA LYS A 79 -4.50 -2.16 14.09
C LYS A 79 -4.06 -2.00 12.64
N ARG A 80 -4.98 -1.62 11.75
CA ARG A 80 -4.67 -1.39 10.33
C ARG A 80 -3.62 -0.30 10.17
N TYR A 81 -3.80 0.83 10.87
CA TYR A 81 -2.84 1.93 10.90
C TYR A 81 -1.46 1.48 11.36
N LYS A 82 -1.37 0.72 12.45
CA LYS A 82 -0.09 0.22 12.96
C LYS A 82 0.60 -0.71 11.96
N LEU A 83 -0.14 -1.62 11.33
CA LEU A 83 0.41 -2.55 10.36
C LEU A 83 0.87 -1.84 9.08
N MET A 84 0.05 -0.92 8.56
CA MET A 84 0.43 -0.07 7.43
C MET A 84 1.65 0.79 7.74
N LYS A 85 1.74 1.36 8.95
CA LYS A 85 2.89 2.16 9.35
C LYS A 85 4.17 1.33 9.30
N LEU A 86 4.16 0.12 9.87
CA LEU A 86 5.30 -0.78 9.83
C LEU A 86 5.70 -1.11 8.38
N GLY A 87 4.72 -1.43 7.53
CA GLY A 87 4.98 -1.75 6.12
C GLY A 87 5.54 -0.57 5.33
N LEU A 88 4.96 0.63 5.48
CA LEU A 88 5.43 1.83 4.77
C LEU A 88 6.81 2.28 5.26
N ASP A 89 7.09 2.21 6.57
CA ASP A 89 8.40 2.52 7.13
C ASP A 89 9.46 1.57 6.53
N GLU A 90 9.15 0.28 6.42
CA GLU A 90 10.05 -0.73 5.84
C GLU A 90 10.25 -0.54 4.33
N ILE A 91 9.17 -0.27 3.59
CA ILE A 91 9.27 0.04 2.15
C ILE A 91 10.19 1.23 1.91
N VAL A 92 10.01 2.33 2.66
CA VAL A 92 10.87 3.51 2.54
C VAL A 92 12.33 3.16 2.84
N ARG A 93 12.59 2.35 3.87
CA ARG A 93 13.94 1.89 4.21
C ARG A 93 14.57 1.12 3.04
N VAL A 94 13.87 0.12 2.50
CA VAL A 94 14.33 -0.71 1.36
C VAL A 94 14.59 0.15 0.12
N ILE A 95 13.69 1.08 -0.21
CA ILE A 95 13.86 1.98 -1.36
C ILE A 95 15.13 2.83 -1.22
N ARG A 96 15.45 3.32 -0.01
CA ARG A 96 16.69 4.07 0.21
C ARG A 96 17.93 3.19 0.08
N GLU A 97 17.94 2.04 0.77
CA GLU A 97 19.10 1.16 0.83
C GLU A 97 19.41 0.51 -0.52
N GLU A 98 18.43 -0.17 -1.12
CA GLU A 98 18.62 -0.85 -2.40
C GLU A 98 18.78 0.16 -3.53
N GLY A 99 18.06 1.30 -3.47
CA GLY A 99 18.25 2.39 -4.43
C GLY A 99 19.67 2.96 -4.40
N ALA A 100 20.28 3.09 -3.22
CA ALA A 100 21.67 3.52 -3.10
C ALA A 100 22.64 2.50 -3.70
N LYS A 101 22.43 1.20 -3.47
CA LYS A 101 23.23 0.13 -4.08
C LYS A 101 23.12 0.13 -5.60
N LEU A 102 21.91 0.25 -6.15
CA LEU A 102 21.68 0.27 -7.60
C LEU A 102 22.35 1.48 -8.25
N ARG A 103 22.22 2.67 -7.66
CA ARG A 103 22.90 3.89 -8.15
C ARG A 103 24.43 3.78 -8.06
N GLY A 104 24.94 3.27 -6.94
CA GLY A 104 26.39 3.07 -6.75
C GLY A 104 27.02 2.11 -7.76
N ASN A 105 26.23 1.16 -8.27
CA ASN A 105 26.64 0.18 -9.28
C ASN A 105 26.15 0.52 -10.69
N GLN A 106 25.62 1.73 -10.91
CA GLN A 106 25.14 2.24 -12.21
C GLN A 106 24.12 1.32 -12.90
N ILE A 107 23.31 0.60 -12.11
CA ILE A 107 22.23 -0.24 -12.65
C ILE A 107 21.09 0.67 -13.11
N THR A 108 20.74 0.56 -14.39
CA THR A 108 19.68 1.33 -15.04
C THR A 108 18.92 0.45 -16.03
N ALA A 109 17.79 0.94 -16.56
CA ALA A 109 17.04 0.19 -17.57
C ALA A 109 17.82 -0.05 -18.87
N GLU A 110 18.78 0.82 -19.18
CA GLU A 110 19.66 0.71 -20.36
C GLU A 110 20.91 -0.15 -20.09
N SER A 111 21.18 -0.48 -18.83
CA SER A 111 22.30 -1.37 -18.48
C SER A 111 21.94 -2.82 -18.72
N GLU A 112 22.95 -3.68 -18.85
CA GLU A 112 22.72 -5.13 -18.83
C GLU A 112 22.06 -5.55 -17.51
N PHE A 113 21.17 -6.56 -17.59
CA PHE A 113 20.58 -7.14 -16.39
C PHE A 113 21.68 -7.62 -15.42
N PRO A 114 21.57 -7.34 -14.10
CA PRO A 114 22.62 -7.67 -13.16
C PRO A 114 22.93 -9.17 -13.15
N LYS A 115 24.23 -9.50 -13.11
CA LYS A 115 24.72 -10.89 -13.02
C LYS A 115 25.11 -11.30 -11.59
N VAL A 116 25.27 -10.32 -10.70
CA VAL A 116 25.62 -10.52 -9.30
C VAL A 116 24.34 -10.68 -8.50
N GLN A 117 24.21 -11.78 -7.73
CA GLN A 117 23.00 -12.10 -6.97
C GLN A 117 22.55 -10.96 -6.05
N GLU A 118 23.48 -10.26 -5.40
CA GLU A 118 23.17 -9.11 -4.55
C GLU A 118 22.45 -8.00 -5.33
N LEU A 119 22.92 -7.68 -6.54
CA LEU A 119 22.33 -6.64 -7.38
C LEU A 119 21.01 -7.08 -8.02
N ILE A 120 20.87 -8.37 -8.33
CA ILE A 120 19.58 -8.96 -8.74
C ILE A 120 18.55 -8.79 -7.63
N THR A 121 18.92 -9.16 -6.40
CA THR A 121 18.05 -9.03 -5.23
C THR A 121 17.71 -7.57 -4.96
N ALA A 122 18.70 -6.67 -5.03
CA ALA A 122 18.50 -5.23 -4.83
C ALA A 122 17.52 -4.66 -5.86
N LEU A 123 17.69 -4.99 -7.14
CA LEU A 123 16.79 -4.57 -8.22
C LEU A 123 15.38 -5.11 -7.96
N ALA A 124 15.26 -6.39 -7.63
CA ALA A 124 13.98 -7.02 -7.39
C ALA A 124 13.23 -6.35 -6.22
N GLN A 125 13.90 -6.20 -5.09
CA GLN A 125 13.35 -5.54 -3.91
C GLN A 125 12.95 -4.09 -4.22
N PHE A 126 13.76 -3.35 -4.97
CA PHE A 126 13.44 -1.97 -5.33
C PHE A 126 12.17 -1.86 -6.20
N LEU A 127 12.07 -2.65 -7.28
CA LEU A 127 10.94 -2.63 -8.20
C LEU A 127 9.65 -3.11 -7.51
N GLU A 128 9.74 -4.20 -6.74
CA GLU A 128 8.61 -4.78 -6.02
C GLU A 128 8.09 -3.83 -4.94
N ASN A 129 8.97 -3.26 -4.11
CA ASN A 129 8.56 -2.35 -3.04
C ASN A 129 8.00 -1.03 -3.57
N THR A 130 8.49 -0.54 -4.72
CA THR A 130 7.90 0.64 -5.37
C THR A 130 6.45 0.37 -5.79
N CYS A 131 6.18 -0.81 -6.37
CA CYS A 131 4.83 -1.18 -6.76
C CYS A 131 3.93 -1.48 -5.54
N LEU A 132 4.47 -2.10 -4.50
CA LEU A 132 3.75 -2.34 -3.25
C LEU A 132 3.35 -1.03 -2.56
N PHE A 133 4.25 -0.03 -2.57
CA PHE A 133 3.92 1.31 -2.11
C PHE A 133 2.71 1.87 -2.88
N GLY A 134 2.72 1.73 -4.21
CA GLY A 134 1.61 2.15 -5.07
C GLY A 134 0.28 1.51 -4.67
N GLU A 135 0.27 0.19 -4.49
CA GLU A 135 -0.89 -0.57 -4.03
C GLU A 135 -1.43 -0.04 -2.70
N ILE A 136 -0.56 0.20 -1.72
CA ILE A 136 -0.98 0.67 -0.39
C ILE A 136 -1.51 2.10 -0.45
N VAL A 137 -0.78 3.02 -1.11
CA VAL A 137 -1.14 4.44 -1.15
C VAL A 137 -2.42 4.68 -1.93
N LEU A 138 -2.61 4.00 -3.07
CA LEU A 138 -3.81 4.19 -3.88
C LEU A 138 -5.07 3.66 -3.18
N HIS A 139 -4.97 2.55 -2.47
CA HIS A 139 -6.09 1.96 -1.74
C HIS A 139 -6.39 2.65 -0.40
N PHE A 140 -5.38 3.23 0.24
CA PHE A 140 -5.51 3.87 1.56
C PHE A 140 -4.85 5.25 1.58
N PRO A 141 -5.26 6.20 0.72
CA PRO A 141 -4.55 7.47 0.56
C PRO A 141 -4.51 8.25 1.88
N ASP A 142 -5.64 8.46 2.53
CA ASP A 142 -5.72 9.30 3.73
C ASP A 142 -4.90 8.74 4.90
N MET A 143 -4.89 7.40 5.08
CA MET A 143 -4.09 6.74 6.11
C MET A 143 -2.60 6.80 5.77
N SER A 144 -2.24 6.56 4.51
CA SER A 144 -0.85 6.60 4.04
C SER A 144 -0.25 7.99 4.19
N TYR A 145 -0.97 9.04 3.79
CA TYR A 145 -0.54 10.43 3.99
C TYR A 145 -0.32 10.77 5.48
N ARG A 146 -1.20 10.28 6.38
CA ARG A 146 -1.04 10.48 7.83
C ARG A 146 0.21 9.81 8.39
N ILE A 147 0.59 8.66 7.85
CA ILE A 147 1.80 7.93 8.24
C ILE A 147 3.03 8.65 7.69
N LEU A 148 3.04 8.91 6.39
CA LEU A 148 4.19 9.40 5.63
C LEU A 148 4.53 10.86 5.93
N LYS A 149 3.60 11.67 6.45
CA LYS A 149 3.90 13.06 6.85
C LYS A 149 5.06 13.20 7.85
N ASN A 150 5.39 12.12 8.59
CA ASN A 150 6.49 12.10 9.55
C ASN A 150 7.81 11.62 8.93
N VAL A 151 7.80 11.20 7.66
CA VAL A 151 8.97 10.76 6.91
C VAL A 151 9.43 11.94 6.06
N THR A 152 10.59 12.50 6.39
CA THR A 152 11.20 13.56 5.58
C THR A 152 11.37 13.11 4.14
N ASP A 153 11.19 14.03 3.19
CA ASP A 153 11.41 13.84 1.74
C ASP A 153 10.61 12.72 1.04
N TRP A 154 9.69 12.02 1.73
CA TRP A 154 9.08 10.80 1.22
C TRP A 154 8.48 10.94 -0.19
N ARG A 155 7.87 12.10 -0.48
CA ARG A 155 7.24 12.36 -1.78
C ARG A 155 8.29 12.42 -2.89
N GLU A 156 9.39 13.14 -2.67
CA GLU A 156 10.50 13.21 -3.63
C GLU A 156 11.14 11.83 -3.82
N LEU A 157 11.44 11.13 -2.72
CA LEU A 157 12.01 9.78 -2.76
C LEU A 157 11.13 8.83 -3.59
N MET A 158 9.82 8.81 -3.34
CA MET A 158 8.91 7.89 -4.02
C MET A 158 8.63 8.30 -5.47
N THR A 159 8.64 9.60 -5.78
CA THR A 159 8.59 10.08 -7.18
C THR A 159 9.84 9.68 -7.96
N GLN A 160 11.03 9.72 -7.34
CA GLN A 160 12.24 9.20 -7.98
C GLN A 160 12.17 7.67 -8.15
N ALA A 161 11.70 6.95 -7.13
CA ALA A 161 11.59 5.50 -7.16
C ALA A 161 10.60 5.01 -8.23
N LEU A 162 9.43 5.65 -8.36
CA LEU A 162 8.46 5.29 -9.40
C LEU A 162 8.99 5.59 -10.80
N ASN A 163 9.71 6.69 -11.01
CA ASN A 163 10.31 7.02 -12.30
C ASN A 163 11.41 6.03 -12.69
N TYR A 164 12.28 5.68 -11.74
CA TYR A 164 13.29 4.63 -11.95
C TYR A 164 12.63 3.29 -12.30
N THR A 165 11.62 2.88 -11.52
CA THR A 165 10.89 1.63 -11.74
C THR A 165 10.22 1.59 -13.11
N LYS A 166 9.58 2.68 -13.55
CA LYS A 166 8.99 2.80 -14.89
C LYS A 166 10.00 2.63 -16.02
N GLY A 167 11.28 2.95 -15.80
CA GLY A 167 12.34 2.68 -16.78
C GLY A 167 12.45 1.20 -17.13
N PHE A 168 12.17 0.29 -16.19
CA PHE A 168 12.21 -1.16 -16.39
C PHE A 168 10.92 -1.72 -16.99
N ALA A 169 10.25 -0.98 -17.87
CA ALA A 169 8.97 -1.38 -18.47
C ALA A 169 9.00 -2.76 -19.15
N HIS A 170 10.15 -3.23 -19.63
CA HIS A 170 10.33 -4.58 -20.20
C HIS A 170 10.23 -5.71 -19.16
N ILE A 171 10.36 -5.40 -17.87
CA ILE A 171 10.18 -6.34 -16.74
C ILE A 171 8.75 -6.27 -16.20
N LEU A 172 8.19 -5.06 -16.12
CA LEU A 172 6.89 -4.80 -15.52
C LEU A 172 5.73 -5.32 -16.40
N ASP A 173 4.63 -5.73 -15.77
CA ASP A 173 3.37 -5.94 -16.48
C ASP A 173 2.61 -4.62 -16.69
N ASP A 174 1.76 -4.55 -17.71
CA ASP A 174 1.00 -3.36 -18.09
C ASP A 174 0.23 -2.75 -16.90
N LYS A 175 -0.34 -3.63 -16.04
CA LYS A 175 -1.08 -3.20 -14.86
C LYS A 175 -0.19 -2.51 -13.82
N SER A 176 1.07 -2.91 -13.69
CA SER A 176 2.01 -2.21 -12.81
C SER A 176 2.43 -0.88 -13.39
N ILE A 177 2.59 -0.77 -14.72
CA ILE A 177 2.86 0.52 -15.37
C ILE A 177 1.69 1.49 -15.15
N GLU A 178 0.45 1.01 -15.33
CA GLU A 178 -0.78 1.77 -15.05
C GLU A 178 -0.84 2.21 -13.58
N LEU A 179 -0.60 1.28 -12.65
CA LEU A 179 -0.55 1.56 -11.21
C LEU A 179 0.45 2.68 -10.89
N LEU A 180 1.67 2.63 -11.45
CA LEU A 180 2.68 3.66 -11.24
C LEU A 180 2.29 5.00 -11.90
N GLY A 181 1.47 4.96 -12.94
CA GLY A 181 0.80 6.14 -13.52
C GLY A 181 -0.15 6.79 -12.52
N LEU A 182 -1.07 6.00 -11.97
CA LEU A 182 -2.04 6.45 -10.96
C LEU A 182 -1.35 6.91 -9.68
N LEU A 183 -0.32 6.20 -9.23
CA LEU A 183 0.47 6.61 -8.07
C LEU A 183 1.08 7.99 -8.28
N ASN A 184 1.65 8.26 -9.46
CA ASN A 184 2.24 9.56 -9.76
C ASN A 184 1.20 10.69 -9.67
N GLN A 185 -0.01 10.45 -10.16
CA GLN A 185 -1.14 11.39 -10.05
C GLN A 185 -1.60 11.56 -8.59
N GLU A 186 -1.60 10.48 -7.80
CA GLU A 186 -1.96 10.53 -6.38
C GLU A 186 -0.96 11.36 -5.59
N ILE A 187 0.35 11.11 -5.73
CA ILE A 187 1.40 11.69 -4.89
C ILE A 187 2.04 12.96 -5.45
N ASN A 188 1.71 13.43 -6.65
CA ASN A 188 2.20 14.72 -7.15
C ASN A 188 0.99 15.59 -7.49
N GLU A 189 0.40 16.18 -6.45
CA GLU A 189 -0.82 17.01 -6.56
C GLU A 189 -0.65 18.21 -7.50
N ASP A 190 0.56 18.73 -7.63
CA ASP A 190 0.95 19.81 -8.53
C ASP A 190 1.04 19.39 -10.01
N GLN A 191 1.17 18.08 -10.27
CA GLN A 191 1.28 17.50 -11.62
C GLN A 191 0.04 16.68 -12.01
N ARG A 192 -0.99 16.75 -11.17
CA ARG A 192 -2.22 15.99 -11.31
C ARG A 192 -3.07 16.56 -12.44
N THR A 193 -3.66 15.71 -13.27
CA THR A 193 -4.65 16.13 -14.29
C THR A 193 -5.97 16.53 -13.62
N ASP A 194 -6.67 17.53 -14.16
CA ASP A 194 -7.94 18.03 -13.59
C ASP A 194 -9.01 16.93 -13.48
N GLU A 195 -8.99 15.95 -14.38
CA GLU A 195 -9.92 14.83 -14.41
C GLU A 195 -9.50 13.63 -13.52
N TYR A 196 -8.34 13.70 -12.86
CA TYR A 196 -7.85 12.57 -12.07
C TYR A 196 -8.75 12.32 -10.85
N VAL A 197 -9.33 11.12 -10.83
CA VAL A 197 -9.98 10.55 -9.65
C VAL A 197 -9.33 9.21 -9.39
N ASN A 198 -8.80 9.02 -8.18
CA ASN A 198 -8.19 7.76 -7.78
C ASN A 198 -9.25 6.63 -7.84
N PRO A 199 -9.09 5.63 -8.74
CA PRO A 199 -10.09 4.58 -8.94
C PRO A 199 -10.15 3.59 -7.77
N TYR A 200 -9.13 3.56 -6.91
CA TYR A 200 -9.03 2.66 -5.76
C TYR A 200 -9.53 3.28 -4.47
N ARG A 201 -9.77 4.60 -4.45
CA ARG A 201 -10.32 5.29 -3.28
C ARG A 201 -11.71 4.73 -3.02
N GLU A 202 -11.87 4.05 -1.89
CA GLU A 202 -13.19 3.68 -1.42
C GLU A 202 -13.95 4.97 -1.16
N VAL A 203 -15.01 5.20 -1.94
CA VAL A 203 -16.04 6.15 -1.53
C VAL A 203 -16.67 5.50 -0.32
N GLU A 204 -16.20 5.83 0.88
CA GLU A 204 -16.98 5.54 2.08
C GLU A 204 -18.38 6.01 1.73
N ALA A 205 -19.33 5.07 1.67
CA ALA A 205 -20.73 5.38 1.46
C ALA A 205 -21.06 6.31 2.62
N THR A 206 -20.95 7.61 2.33
CA THR A 206 -21.28 8.66 3.25
C THR A 206 -22.72 8.34 3.50
N THR A 207 -23.00 7.92 4.74
CA THR A 207 -24.36 7.86 5.23
C THR A 207 -24.95 9.19 4.81
N THR A 208 -25.82 9.12 3.81
CA THR A 208 -26.60 10.23 3.34
C THR A 208 -27.53 10.51 4.50
N ALA A 209 -27.04 11.26 5.48
CA ALA A 209 -27.91 12.03 6.33
C ALA A 209 -28.73 12.85 5.32
N PRO A 210 -30.05 12.62 5.19
CA PRO A 210 -30.85 13.39 4.27
C PRO A 210 -30.63 14.86 4.60
N PRO A 211 -30.53 15.75 3.59
CA PRO A 211 -30.32 17.16 3.84
C PRO A 211 -31.36 17.61 4.85
N LYS A 212 -30.90 18.02 6.04
CA LYS A 212 -31.78 18.62 7.05
C LYS A 212 -32.47 19.77 6.34
N LYS A 213 -33.73 19.58 5.95
CA LYS A 213 -34.61 20.67 5.53
C LYS A 213 -34.46 21.74 6.60
N LYS A 214 -33.95 22.91 6.20
CA LYS A 214 -33.95 24.10 7.04
C LYS A 214 -35.38 24.23 7.55
N LYS A 215 -35.60 24.03 8.85
CA LYS A 215 -36.85 24.43 9.49
C LYS A 215 -36.97 25.92 9.23
N ASP A 216 -37.96 26.30 8.45
CA ASP A 216 -38.38 27.69 8.32
C ASP A 216 -38.53 28.27 9.73
N LYS A 217 -37.80 29.35 9.99
CA LYS A 217 -37.93 30.10 11.24
C LYS A 217 -39.37 30.61 11.32
N ALA A 218 -40.18 30.00 12.18
CA ALA A 218 -41.47 30.55 12.55
C ALA A 218 -41.24 31.98 13.09
N LYS A 219 -41.85 32.97 12.43
CA LYS A 219 -41.89 34.36 12.91
C LYS A 219 -42.52 34.38 14.31
N PRO A 220 -41.93 35.05 15.31
CA PRO A 220 -42.62 35.27 16.57
C PRO A 220 -43.86 36.14 16.32
N LYS A 221 -45.02 35.69 16.85
CA LYS A 221 -46.26 36.47 16.82
C LYS A 221 -46.04 37.76 17.63
N LYS A 222 -46.17 38.92 16.97
CA LYS A 222 -46.18 40.24 17.62
C LYS A 222 -47.39 40.30 18.56
N GLY A 223 -47.16 40.52 19.85
CA GLY A 223 -48.19 40.86 20.82
C GLY A 223 -48.73 42.28 20.59
N PRO A 224 -49.81 42.68 21.28
CA PRO A 224 -50.41 44.00 21.12
C PRO A 224 -49.42 45.09 21.54
N SER A 225 -49.06 45.97 20.60
CA SER A 225 -48.23 47.15 20.87
C SER A 225 -49.11 48.27 21.38
N LEU A 226 -48.86 48.75 22.60
CA LEU A 226 -49.46 49.96 23.13
C LEU A 226 -48.97 51.16 22.32
N THR A 227 -49.91 51.95 21.80
CA THR A 227 -49.67 53.21 21.09
C THR A 227 -49.08 54.27 22.03
N PRO A 228 -48.18 55.16 21.56
CA PRO A 228 -47.65 56.22 22.39
C PRO A 228 -48.69 57.32 22.59
N SER A 229 -48.93 57.70 23.85
CA SER A 229 -49.71 58.89 24.20
C SER A 229 -48.90 60.14 23.86
N ARG A 230 -49.46 60.95 22.96
CA ARG A 230 -49.06 62.32 22.66
C ARG A 230 -49.36 63.19 23.88
N ASN A 231 -48.36 63.89 24.42
CA ASN A 231 -48.58 65.10 25.20
C ASN A 231 -47.90 66.25 24.47
N GLU A 232 -48.71 67.21 24.04
CA GLU A 232 -48.30 68.55 23.68
C GLU A 232 -48.44 69.48 24.89
N LEU A 233 -47.69 70.58 24.84
CA LEU A 233 -47.63 71.78 25.70
C LEU A 233 -46.54 71.77 26.78
#